data_AF-A0A6I6AE83-F1
#
_entry.id   AF-A0A6I6AE83-F1
#
_cell.length_a   1.000
_cell.length_b   1.000
_cell.length_c   1.000
_cell.angle_alpha   90.00
_cell.angle_beta   90.00
_cell.angle_gamma   90.00
#
_symmetry.space_group_name_H-M   'P 1'
#
loop_
_entity.id
_entity.type
_entity.pdbx_description
1 polymer ?
#
loop_
_entity_poly.entity_id
_entity_poly.type
_entity_poly.pdbx_seq_one_letter_code
_entity_poly.pdbx_strand_id
1 'polypeptide(L)'
;MAAKATKDKPLTKTEILNALAEGSGLTKKEVTAVLDELSSLIAKNLGKRGPGVFNVPGLLKIQVQRKPATKATTRPNPFKPGEMMQVAAKPARNVVKVRPLKALKEMV
;
A
#
# COMPACT_ATOMS: atom_id res chain seq x y z
N MET A 1 -26.60 -16.15 -22.86
CA MET A 1 -25.16 -16.00 -22.57
C MET A 1 -24.76 -14.62 -23.04
N ALA A 2 -24.45 -13.69 -22.13
CA ALA A 2 -24.12 -12.30 -22.47
C ALA A 2 -22.64 -12.03 -22.18
N ALA A 3 -21.93 -11.56 -23.20
CA ALA A 3 -20.51 -11.23 -23.18
C ALA A 3 -20.19 -10.20 -22.08
N LYS A 4 -19.27 -10.54 -21.17
CA LYS A 4 -18.84 -9.67 -20.07
C LYS A 4 -17.76 -8.72 -20.61
N ALA A 5 -18.13 -7.46 -20.75
CA ALA A 5 -17.31 -6.37 -21.28
C ALA A 5 -15.88 -6.36 -20.71
N THR A 6 -14.92 -6.12 -21.58
CA THR A 6 -13.51 -5.82 -21.27
C THR A 6 -13.43 -4.72 -20.22
N LYS A 7 -12.91 -5.07 -19.03
CA LYS A 7 -12.87 -4.19 -17.86
C LYS A 7 -11.68 -3.21 -17.97
N ASP A 8 -11.89 -2.09 -18.65
CA ASP A 8 -11.00 -0.92 -18.59
C ASP A 8 -11.10 -0.14 -17.27
N LYS A 9 -11.97 -0.57 -16.34
CA LYS A 9 -12.18 0.09 -15.04
C LYS A 9 -11.62 -0.77 -13.90
N PRO A 10 -10.88 -0.16 -12.94
CA PRO A 10 -10.44 -0.87 -11.75
C PRO A 10 -11.66 -1.35 -10.96
N LEU A 11 -11.57 -2.57 -10.43
CA LEU A 11 -12.63 -3.17 -9.61
C LEU A 11 -12.95 -2.27 -8.41
N THR A 12 -14.23 -2.04 -8.15
CA THR A 12 -14.67 -1.30 -6.96
C THR A 12 -14.55 -2.17 -5.70
N LYS A 13 -14.49 -1.55 -4.51
CA LYS A 13 -14.39 -2.27 -3.22
C LYS A 13 -15.46 -3.36 -3.09
N THR A 14 -16.69 -3.04 -3.50
CA THR A 14 -17.82 -3.97 -3.46
C THR A 14 -17.65 -5.14 -4.43
N GLU A 15 -17.12 -4.89 -5.63
CA GLU A 15 -16.85 -5.95 -6.62
C GLU A 15 -15.76 -6.91 -6.16
N ILE A 16 -14.72 -6.42 -5.48
CA ILE A 16 -13.67 -7.26 -4.90
C ILE A 16 -14.26 -8.17 -3.81
N LEU A 17 -15.07 -7.62 -2.91
CA LEU A 17 -15.73 -8.41 -1.86
C LEU A 17 -16.66 -9.48 -2.43
N ASN A 18 -17.39 -9.17 -3.50
CA ASN A 18 -18.25 -10.12 -4.18
C ASN A 18 -17.44 -11.23 -4.88
N ALA A 19 -16.37 -10.87 -5.61
CA ALA A 19 -15.51 -11.83 -6.26
C ALA A 19 -14.79 -12.76 -5.27
N LEU A 20 -14.37 -12.24 -4.12
CA LEU A 20 -13.79 -13.03 -3.03
C LEU A 20 -14.82 -13.96 -2.40
N ALA A 21 -16.04 -13.49 -2.15
CA ALA A 21 -17.13 -14.32 -1.63
C ALA A 21 -17.48 -15.47 -2.61
N GLU A 22 -17.58 -15.16 -3.90
CA GLU A 22 -17.85 -16.15 -4.96
C GLU A 22 -16.70 -17.18 -5.08
N GLY A 23 -15.44 -16.74 -4.99
CA GLY A 23 -14.27 -17.61 -5.16
C GLY A 23 -13.89 -18.42 -3.91
N SER A 24 -14.21 -17.93 -2.70
CA SER A 24 -13.90 -18.62 -1.44
C SER A 24 -15.08 -19.40 -0.87
N GLY A 25 -16.30 -19.20 -1.40
CA GLY A 25 -17.53 -19.78 -0.85
C GLY A 25 -17.95 -19.19 0.50
N LEU A 26 -17.28 -18.15 0.99
CA LEU A 26 -17.58 -17.49 2.25
C LEU A 26 -18.65 -16.42 2.08
N THR A 27 -19.38 -16.13 3.15
CA THR A 27 -20.33 -15.02 3.15
C THR A 27 -19.59 -13.68 3.06
N LYS A 28 -20.22 -12.66 2.47
CA LYS A 28 -19.65 -11.30 2.38
C LYS A 28 -19.27 -10.74 3.76
N LYS A 29 -19.98 -11.14 4.81
CA LYS A 29 -19.71 -10.74 6.20
C LYS A 29 -18.39 -11.32 6.70
N GLU A 30 -18.16 -12.61 6.46
CA GLU A 30 -16.92 -13.29 6.84
C GLU A 30 -15.71 -12.74 6.06
N VAL A 31 -15.86 -12.51 4.76
CA VAL A 31 -14.79 -11.90 3.95
C VAL A 31 -14.43 -10.51 4.46
N THR A 32 -15.44 -9.72 4.86
CA THR A 32 -15.20 -8.40 5.46
C THR A 32 -14.48 -8.51 6.80
N ALA A 33 -14.91 -9.44 7.67
CA ALA A 33 -14.28 -9.69 8.96
C ALA A 33 -12.79 -10.10 8.81
N VAL A 34 -12.47 -10.97 7.86
CA VAL A 34 -11.08 -11.38 7.57
C VAL A 34 -10.23 -10.20 7.12
N LEU A 35 -10.77 -9.32 6.26
CA LEU A 35 -10.06 -8.13 5.80
C LEU A 35 -9.86 -7.09 6.93
N ASP A 36 -10.81 -6.97 7.84
CA ASP A 36 -10.72 -6.09 9.00
C ASP A 36 -9.71 -6.61 10.04
N GLU A 37 -9.69 -7.93 10.30
CA GLU A 37 -8.67 -8.56 11.14
C GLU A 37 -7.27 -8.44 10.52
N LEU A 38 -7.15 -8.66 9.20
CA LEU A 38 -5.90 -8.46 8.47
C LEU A 38 -5.41 -7.03 8.62
N SER A 39 -6.30 -6.04 8.48
CA SER A 39 -5.98 -4.62 8.67
C SER A 39 -5.52 -4.33 10.11
N SER A 40 -6.16 -4.95 11.10
CA SER A 40 -5.79 -4.83 12.51
C SER A 40 -4.44 -5.45 12.82
N LEU A 41 -4.11 -6.61 12.22
CA LEU A 41 -2.80 -7.24 12.32
C LEU A 41 -1.70 -6.40 11.67
N ILE A 42 -1.99 -5.81 10.52
CA ILE A 42 -1.09 -4.88 9.83
C ILE A 42 -0.82 -3.66 10.72
N ALA A 43 -1.85 -3.06 11.31
CA ALA A 43 -1.71 -1.91 12.20
C ALA A 43 -0.85 -2.24 13.44
N LYS A 44 -1.05 -3.41 14.06
CA LYS A 44 -0.24 -3.86 15.20
C LYS A 44 1.23 -4.07 14.82
N ASN A 45 1.50 -4.67 13.65
CA ASN A 45 2.86 -4.96 13.19
C ASN A 45 3.62 -3.73 12.65
N LEU A 46 2.92 -2.77 12.05
CA LEU A 46 3.50 -1.49 11.58
C LEU A 46 3.63 -0.45 12.71
N GLY A 47 2.93 -0.66 13.83
CA GLY A 47 2.97 0.24 14.98
C GLY A 47 4.37 0.33 15.62
N LYS A 48 4.56 1.32 16.50
CA LYS A 48 5.85 1.58 17.18
C LYS A 48 6.41 0.39 17.97
N ARG A 49 5.56 -0.57 18.34
CA ARG A 49 5.89 -1.78 19.10
C ARG A 49 6.06 -3.02 18.21
N GLY A 50 5.68 -2.94 16.95
CA GLY A 50 5.79 -4.05 16.00
C GLY A 50 7.14 -4.04 15.27
N PRO A 51 7.46 -5.13 14.54
CA PRO A 51 8.71 -5.25 13.78
C PRO A 51 8.85 -4.24 12.64
N GLY A 52 7.84 -3.39 12.38
CA GLY A 52 7.88 -2.38 11.32
C GLY A 52 7.85 -2.98 9.92
N VAL A 53 7.63 -4.29 9.82
CA VAL A 53 7.57 -5.05 8.58
C VAL A 53 6.40 -6.01 8.69
N PHE A 54 5.56 -6.05 7.66
CA PHE A 54 4.48 -7.01 7.52
C PHE A 54 4.54 -7.64 6.14
N ASN A 55 4.60 -8.97 6.09
CA ASN A 55 4.56 -9.71 4.85
C ASN A 55 3.15 -10.28 4.69
N VAL A 56 2.44 -9.84 3.66
CA VAL A 56 1.27 -10.57 3.15
C VAL A 56 1.84 -11.73 2.32
N PRO A 57 1.64 -12.99 2.75
CA PRO A 57 2.19 -14.14 2.04
C PRO A 57 1.79 -14.12 0.56
N GLY A 58 2.75 -14.39 -0.33
CA GLY A 58 2.54 -14.45 -1.78
C GLY A 58 2.32 -13.10 -2.49
N LEU A 59 1.93 -12.03 -1.78
CA LEU A 59 1.58 -10.77 -2.45
C LEU A 59 2.64 -9.69 -2.22
N LEU A 60 2.70 -9.14 -1.02
CA LEU A 60 3.37 -7.86 -0.79
C LEU A 60 4.05 -7.77 0.58
N LYS A 61 5.20 -7.11 0.58
CA LYS A 61 5.97 -6.77 1.78
C LYS A 61 5.75 -5.30 2.10
N ILE A 62 5.09 -5.02 3.21
CA ILE A 62 4.87 -3.68 3.76
C ILE A 62 6.01 -3.40 4.74
N GLN A 63 6.76 -2.32 4.55
CA GLN A 63 7.84 -1.93 5.44
C GLN A 63 7.72 -0.46 5.85
N VAL A 64 7.98 -0.17 7.13
CA VAL A 64 8.10 1.18 7.65
C VAL A 64 9.54 1.64 7.46
N GLN A 65 9.74 2.59 6.55
CA GLN A 65 11.02 3.25 6.36
C GLN A 65 11.06 4.52 7.22
N ARG A 66 11.92 4.51 8.23
CA ARG A 66 12.20 5.72 9.02
C ARG A 66 13.06 6.67 8.18
N LYS A 67 12.46 7.76 7.71
CA LYS A 67 13.20 8.82 7.03
C LYS A 67 13.81 9.75 8.08
N PRO A 68 15.14 9.96 8.08
CA PRO A 68 15.79 10.86 9.03
C PRO A 68 15.38 12.31 8.77
N ALA A 69 15.55 13.16 9.79
CA ALA A 69 15.31 14.58 9.66
C ALA A 69 16.22 15.18 8.58
N THR A 70 15.63 15.90 7.64
CA THR A 70 16.40 16.60 6.60
C THR A 70 16.49 18.07 6.99
N LYS A 71 17.71 18.59 7.17
CA LYS A 71 17.96 20.01 7.45
C LYS A 71 17.53 20.88 6.27
N ALA A 72 17.27 22.16 6.53
CA ALA A 72 16.98 23.11 5.47
C ALA A 72 18.16 23.16 4.49
N THR A 73 17.88 22.96 3.21
CA THR A 73 18.90 22.95 2.16
C THR A 73 18.35 23.61 0.92
N THR A 74 19.21 24.36 0.24
CA THR A 74 18.85 25.00 -1.02
C THR A 74 19.05 24.00 -2.14
N ARG A 75 17.99 23.66 -2.86
CA ARG A 75 18.07 22.77 -4.04
C ARG A 75 17.64 23.52 -5.30
N PRO A 76 18.24 23.21 -6.46
CA PRO A 76 17.77 23.73 -7.74
C PRO A 76 16.32 23.26 -7.97
N ASN A 77 15.44 24.21 -8.27
CA ASN A 77 14.02 23.96 -8.44
C ASN A 77 13.77 23.20 -9.76
N PRO A 78 13.18 21.99 -9.74
CA PRO A 78 12.89 21.23 -10.96
C PRO A 78 11.90 21.92 -11.91
N PHE A 79 11.12 22.89 -11.42
CA PHE A 79 10.10 23.61 -12.19
C PHE A 79 10.59 24.92 -12.82
N LYS A 80 11.73 25.46 -12.37
CA LYS A 80 12.36 26.67 -12.91
C LYS A 80 13.87 26.51 -12.91
N PRO A 81 14.48 26.09 -14.04
CA PRO A 81 15.93 25.92 -14.12
C PRO A 81 16.61 27.28 -13.91
N GLY A 82 17.35 27.42 -12.81
CA GLY A 82 18.07 28.64 -12.43
C GLY A 82 17.67 29.22 -11.07
N GLU A 83 16.48 28.91 -10.55
CA GLU A 83 16.05 29.37 -9.21
C GLU A 83 16.38 28.33 -8.12
N MET A 84 17.06 28.82 -7.10
CA MET A 84 17.43 28.07 -5.90
C MET A 84 16.24 28.08 -4.92
N MET A 85 15.53 26.95 -4.79
CA MET A 85 14.42 26.83 -3.84
C MET A 85 14.95 26.40 -2.46
N GLN A 86 14.59 27.16 -1.42
CA GLN A 86 14.82 26.72 -0.04
C GLN A 86 13.90 25.55 0.29
N VAL A 87 14.47 24.36 0.48
CA VAL A 87 13.73 23.20 0.99
C VAL A 87 13.66 23.35 2.50
N ALA A 88 12.45 23.62 3.01
CA ALA A 88 12.20 23.67 4.45
C ALA A 88 12.61 22.37 5.15
N ALA A 89 13.07 22.48 6.40
CA ALA A 89 13.44 21.33 7.20
C ALA A 89 12.26 20.36 7.31
N LYS A 90 12.52 19.06 7.09
CA LYS A 90 11.51 18.01 7.24
C LYS A 90 11.84 17.19 8.50
N PRO A 91 10.93 17.09 9.48
CA PRO A 91 11.16 16.29 10.67
C PRO A 91 11.28 14.80 10.30
N ALA A 92 11.87 14.02 11.22
CA ALA A 92 11.95 12.58 11.05
C ALA A 92 10.53 12.01 10.95
N ARG A 93 10.28 11.23 9.90
CA ARG A 93 8.95 10.68 9.62
C ARG A 93 9.06 9.24 9.19
N ASN A 94 8.06 8.46 9.58
CA ASN A 94 7.91 7.09 9.15
C ASN A 94 7.10 7.07 7.85
N VAL A 95 7.62 6.40 6.82
CA VAL A 95 6.93 6.24 5.54
C VAL A 95 6.68 4.76 5.32
N VAL A 96 5.44 4.40 5.01
CA VAL A 96 5.09 3.04 4.63
C VAL A 96 5.46 2.83 3.17
N LYS A 97 6.25 1.81 2.88
CA LYS A 97 6.61 1.40 1.52
C LYS A 97 6.12 -0.03 1.28
N VAL A 98 5.38 -0.23 0.20
CA VAL A 98 4.94 -1.55 -0.23
C VAL A 98 5.88 -2.04 -1.33
N ARG A 99 6.43 -3.25 -1.18
CA ARG A 99 7.27 -3.92 -2.18
C ARG A 99 6.54 -5.17 -2.68
N PRO A 100 6.37 -5.33 -4.00
CA PRO A 100 5.81 -6.57 -4.54
C PRO A 100 6.80 -7.71 -4.34
N LEU A 101 6.28 -8.87 -3.92
CA LEU A 101 7.04 -10.12 -3.83
C LEU A 101 7.10 -10.82 -5.19
N LYS A 102 7.82 -11.94 -5.27
CA LYS A 102 8.07 -12.69 -6.51
C LYS A 102 6.76 -13.06 -7.22
N ALA A 103 5.78 -13.60 -6.50
CA ALA A 103 4.50 -14.02 -7.09
C ALA A 103 3.72 -12.87 -7.74
N LEU A 104 3.73 -11.64 -7.20
CA LEU A 104 3.12 -10.48 -7.89
C LEU A 104 3.88 -10.05 -9.14
N LYS A 105 5.21 -10.25 -9.17
CA LYS A 105 6.03 -9.90 -10.33
C LYS A 105 5.92 -10.93 -11.46
N GLU A 106 5.54 -12.17 -11.15
CA GLU A 106 5.36 -13.22 -12.15
C GLU A 106 3.96 -13.19 -12.78
N MET A 107 3.01 -12.48 -12.18
CA MET A 107 1.66 -12.26 -12.71
C MET A 107 1.58 -11.18 -13.81
N VAL A 108 2.69 -10.50 -14.10
CA VAL A 108 2.85 -9.46 -15.13
C VAL A 108 4.08 -9.79 -15.95
#